data_AF-A0A7S2UXB6-F1
#
_entry.id   AF-A0A7S2UXB6-F1
#
_cell.length_a   1.000
_cell.length_b   1.000
_cell.length_c   1.000
_cell.angle_alpha   90.00
_cell.angle_beta   90.00
_cell.angle_gamma   90.00
#
_symmetry.space_group_name_H-M   'P 1'
#
loop_
_entity.id
_entity.type
_entity.pdbx_description
1 polymer ?
#
loop_
_entity_poly.entity_id
_entity_poly.type
_entity_poly.pdbx_seq_one_letter_code
_entity_poly.pdbx_strand_id
1 'polypeptide(L)'
;MAEEASRGTKRGLDGAPVGDGDDFSIKILIPGYLAGCVIGKGGSVITDLQSRTSTRIKLSAARAFFPGSSNRVLLCTGKPDAVKTALTEIVSRVEENFKTKNADSSASGEHPVNKELQMGVLVPQAASGCVIGKGGEVMKAIQASSGCKVQMAQKDQMSYPSERPCDITGEAAGIAGVMCTFVDRLLEDRDLSKYQNPSTNYTPRTAGGAAGGGVPLATGM
;
A
#
# COMPACT_ATOMS: atom_id res chain seq x y z
N MET A 1 20.78 -49.01 -16.57
CA MET A 1 19.46 -48.86 -15.91
C MET A 1 19.17 -47.37 -15.86
N ALA A 2 18.04 -46.98 -16.44
CA ALA A 2 17.71 -45.63 -16.86
C ALA A 2 17.23 -44.72 -15.72
N GLU A 3 17.39 -43.42 -15.99
CA GLU A 3 16.54 -42.25 -15.69
C GLU A 3 15.15 -42.51 -15.08
N GLU A 4 14.73 -41.64 -14.14
CA GLU A 4 13.41 -41.02 -14.17
C GLU A 4 13.34 -39.84 -13.18
N ALA A 5 12.65 -38.79 -13.63
CA ALA A 5 12.61 -37.46 -13.07
C ALA A 5 11.40 -37.22 -12.14
N SER A 6 11.49 -36.12 -11.38
CA SER A 6 10.45 -35.15 -10.99
C SER A 6 9.02 -35.62 -10.68
N ARG A 7 8.50 -35.21 -9.50
CA ARG A 7 7.14 -34.66 -9.37
C ARG A 7 6.99 -33.87 -8.09
N GLY A 8 6.88 -32.54 -8.24
CA GLY A 8 6.44 -31.64 -7.18
C GLY A 8 4.95 -31.80 -6.88
N THR A 9 4.61 -31.78 -5.60
CA THR A 9 3.23 -31.61 -5.14
C THR A 9 3.13 -30.34 -4.33
N LYS A 10 2.34 -29.42 -4.89
CA LYS A 10 1.78 -28.21 -4.29
C LYS A 10 1.24 -28.54 -2.90
N ARG A 11 1.83 -27.96 -1.84
CA ARG A 11 1.17 -27.86 -0.54
C ARG A 11 0.69 -26.44 -0.37
N GLY A 12 -0.63 -26.33 -0.21
CA GLY A 12 -1.36 -25.08 -0.12
C GLY A 12 -0.82 -24.19 1.00
N LEU A 13 -0.84 -22.89 0.71
CA LEU A 13 -0.63 -21.82 1.68
C LEU A 13 -1.99 -21.47 2.28
N ASP A 14 -2.65 -22.45 2.89
CA ASP A 14 -3.94 -22.31 3.57
C ASP A 14 -3.71 -22.58 5.05
N GLY A 15 -3.00 -21.65 5.69
CA GLY A 15 -2.66 -21.73 7.10
C GLY A 15 -1.99 -20.46 7.57
N ALA A 16 -2.74 -19.36 7.63
CA ALA A 16 -2.27 -18.17 8.32
C ALA A 16 -2.69 -18.28 9.80
N PRO A 17 -1.76 -18.14 10.77
CA PRO A 17 -2.17 -17.84 12.13
C PRO A 17 -3.00 -16.56 12.09
N VAL A 18 -4.16 -16.61 12.75
CA VAL A 18 -4.99 -15.45 13.02
C VAL A 18 -4.12 -14.46 13.78
N GLY A 19 -3.97 -13.27 13.24
CA GLY A 19 -3.22 -12.19 13.87
C GLY A 19 -3.70 -11.96 15.30
N ASP A 20 -2.75 -11.77 16.21
CA ASP A 20 -3.03 -11.41 17.59
C ASP A 20 -3.77 -10.06 17.60
N GLY A 21 -4.65 -9.81 18.57
CA GLY A 21 -5.63 -8.70 18.56
C GLY A 21 -5.08 -7.26 18.57
N ASP A 22 -3.77 -7.09 18.33
CA ASP A 22 -3.03 -5.83 18.29
C ASP A 22 -2.45 -5.51 16.89
N ASP A 23 -2.72 -6.35 15.88
CA ASP A 23 -2.19 -6.13 14.54
C ASP A 23 -2.76 -4.87 13.87
N PHE A 24 -1.86 -3.99 13.45
CA PHE A 24 -2.14 -2.76 12.72
C PHE A 24 -2.00 -3.00 11.21
N SER A 25 -2.91 -2.44 10.43
CA SER A 25 -2.90 -2.53 8.97
C SER A 25 -2.91 -1.16 8.32
N ILE A 26 -2.00 -0.93 7.38
CA ILE A 26 -1.91 0.30 6.60
C ILE A 26 -1.78 0.01 5.12
N LYS A 27 -2.36 0.88 4.30
CA LYS A 27 -2.23 0.82 2.85
C LYS A 27 -1.42 1.98 2.33
N ILE A 28 -0.44 1.68 1.49
CA ILE A 28 0.36 2.67 0.77
C ILE A 28 0.16 2.54 -0.73
N LEU A 29 0.27 3.67 -1.42
CA LEU A 29 0.23 3.80 -2.86
C LEU A 29 1.66 3.88 -3.39
N ILE A 30 2.01 2.94 -4.26
CA ILE A 30 3.33 2.87 -4.89
C ILE A 30 3.14 3.10 -6.39
N PRO A 31 3.92 3.98 -7.03
CA PRO A 31 3.87 4.13 -8.48
C PRO A 31 4.02 2.78 -9.19
N GLY A 32 3.12 2.48 -10.14
CA GLY A 32 3.05 1.16 -10.75
C GLY A 32 4.36 0.68 -11.39
N TYR A 33 5.14 1.62 -11.93
CA TYR A 33 6.45 1.34 -12.53
C TYR A 33 7.57 1.04 -11.51
N LEU A 34 7.38 1.39 -10.23
CA LEU A 34 8.30 1.09 -9.13
C LEU A 34 7.85 -0.15 -8.34
N ALA A 35 6.55 -0.46 -8.32
CA ALA A 35 5.98 -1.58 -7.56
C ALA A 35 6.66 -2.95 -7.80
N GLY A 36 7.27 -3.17 -8.97
CA GLY A 36 8.02 -4.39 -9.28
C GLY A 36 9.24 -4.62 -8.38
N CYS A 37 9.91 -3.55 -7.92
CA CYS A 37 11.09 -3.68 -7.06
C CYS A 37 10.75 -4.19 -5.66
N VAL A 38 9.54 -3.91 -5.18
CA VAL A 38 9.05 -4.39 -3.89
C VAL A 38 8.68 -5.87 -3.96
N ILE A 39 8.25 -6.40 -5.11
CA ILE A 39 7.95 -7.82 -5.28
C ILE A 39 9.23 -8.64 -5.47
N GLY A 40 10.11 -8.19 -6.37
CA GLY A 40 11.28 -8.95 -6.80
C GLY A 40 10.97 -10.12 -7.73
N LYS A 41 12.00 -10.70 -8.34
CA LYS A 41 11.86 -11.85 -9.25
C LYS A 41 11.29 -13.05 -8.49
N GLY A 42 10.16 -13.59 -8.96
CA GLY A 42 9.48 -14.71 -8.29
C GLY A 42 8.93 -14.40 -6.89
N GLY A 43 8.82 -13.12 -6.50
CA GLY A 43 8.36 -12.75 -5.16
C GLY A 43 9.44 -12.85 -4.07
N SER A 44 10.71 -12.98 -4.43
CA SER A 44 11.81 -13.15 -3.46
C SER A 44 11.94 -11.96 -2.51
N VAL A 45 11.82 -10.74 -3.03
CA VAL A 45 12.01 -9.51 -2.24
C VAL A 45 10.87 -9.29 -1.26
N ILE A 46 9.62 -9.43 -1.69
CA ILE A 46 8.47 -9.27 -0.78
C ILE A 46 8.44 -10.37 0.28
N THR A 47 8.94 -11.57 -0.03
CA THR A 47 9.05 -12.67 0.94
C THR A 47 10.14 -12.40 1.97
N ASP A 48 11.33 -11.96 1.54
CA ASP A 48 12.42 -11.54 2.41
C ASP A 48 12.00 -10.38 3.32
N LEU A 49 11.35 -9.36 2.75
CA LEU A 49 10.88 -8.20 3.48
C LEU A 49 9.87 -8.57 4.57
N GLN A 50 8.88 -9.42 4.25
CA GLN A 50 7.92 -9.93 5.24
C GLN A 50 8.61 -10.71 6.36
N SER A 51 9.59 -11.55 6.02
CA SER A 51 10.36 -12.33 7.00
C SER A 51 11.17 -11.44 7.93
N ARG A 52 11.97 -10.52 7.38
CA ARG A 52 12.86 -9.63 8.15
C ARG A 52 12.11 -8.67 9.06
N THR A 53 10.95 -8.20 8.61
CA THR A 53 10.14 -7.22 9.35
C THR A 53 9.10 -7.87 10.24
N SER A 54 8.87 -9.19 10.13
CA SER A 54 7.75 -9.88 10.78
C SER A 54 6.41 -9.23 10.45
N THR A 55 6.21 -8.86 9.19
CA THR A 55 4.95 -8.29 8.68
C THR A 55 4.37 -9.13 7.57
N ARG A 56 3.08 -8.91 7.29
CA ARG A 56 2.39 -9.43 6.13
C ARG A 56 2.20 -8.32 5.12
N ILE A 57 2.71 -8.53 3.92
CA ILE A 57 2.69 -7.53 2.85
C ILE A 57 1.98 -8.11 1.64
N LYS A 58 0.95 -7.42 1.16
CA LYS A 58 0.19 -7.78 -0.04
C LYS A 58 0.17 -6.61 -1.00
N LEU A 59 0.50 -6.85 -2.26
CA LEU A 59 0.40 -5.84 -3.31
C LEU A 59 -0.79 -6.14 -4.23
N SER A 60 -1.50 -5.10 -4.68
CA SER A 60 -2.56 -5.24 -5.68
C SER A 60 -2.03 -5.89 -6.95
N ALA A 61 -2.88 -6.56 -7.74
CA ALA A 61 -2.45 -7.20 -8.99
C ALA A 61 -1.77 -6.19 -9.95
N ALA A 62 -0.94 -6.68 -10.89
CA ALA A 62 -0.10 -5.82 -11.74
C ALA A 62 -0.84 -4.73 -12.53
N ARG A 63 -2.12 -4.93 -12.84
CA ARG A 63 -3.00 -3.97 -13.53
C ARG A 63 -4.14 -3.44 -12.65
N ALA A 64 -4.15 -3.80 -11.37
CA ALA A 64 -5.12 -3.30 -10.40
C ALA A 64 -4.53 -2.05 -9.76
N PHE A 65 -4.76 -0.91 -10.41
CA PHE A 65 -4.34 0.39 -9.91
C PHE A 65 -5.38 0.99 -8.97
N PHE A 66 -4.93 1.89 -8.11
CA PHE A 66 -5.81 2.76 -7.37
C PHE A 66 -6.53 3.70 -8.36
N PRO A 67 -7.86 3.77 -8.32
CA PRO A 67 -8.70 4.51 -9.25
C PRO A 67 -8.26 5.96 -9.45
N GLY A 68 -8.27 6.41 -10.71
CA GLY A 68 -7.79 7.76 -11.05
C GLY A 68 -6.26 7.93 -10.95
N SER A 69 -5.50 6.85 -10.72
CA SER A 69 -4.04 6.88 -10.64
C SER A 69 -3.41 5.69 -11.37
N SER A 70 -2.09 5.72 -11.51
CA SER A 70 -1.25 4.60 -11.94
C SER A 70 -0.54 3.91 -10.76
N ASN A 71 -1.02 4.14 -9.54
CA ASN A 71 -0.42 3.61 -8.32
C ASN A 71 -0.98 2.23 -7.98
N ARG A 72 -0.14 1.30 -7.54
CA ARG A 72 -0.55 0.01 -6.96
C ARG A 72 -0.73 0.15 -5.45
N VAL A 73 -1.65 -0.63 -4.90
CA VAL A 73 -1.95 -0.59 -3.47
C VAL A 73 -1.20 -1.70 -2.74
N LEU A 74 -0.33 -1.32 -1.82
CA LEU A 74 0.35 -2.23 -0.91
C LEU A 74 -0.36 -2.18 0.45
N LEU A 75 -0.85 -3.32 0.93
CA LEU A 75 -1.31 -3.50 2.30
C LEU A 75 -0.18 -4.11 3.12
N CYS A 76 0.20 -3.44 4.20
CA CYS A 76 1.14 -3.93 5.21
C CYS A 76 0.37 -4.14 6.51
N THR A 77 0.51 -5.31 7.11
CA THR A 77 -0.15 -5.71 8.35
C THR A 77 0.85 -6.32 9.31
N GLY A 78 0.80 -5.95 10.59
CA GLY A 78 1.59 -6.53 11.66
C GLY A 78 1.60 -5.62 12.87
N LYS A 79 2.54 -5.86 13.80
CA LYS A 79 2.74 -4.96 14.95
C LYS A 79 3.11 -3.55 14.48
N PRO A 80 2.67 -2.48 15.18
CA PRO A 80 3.00 -1.09 14.83
C PRO A 80 4.46 -0.83 14.50
N ASP A 81 5.37 -1.33 15.34
CA ASP A 81 6.82 -1.13 15.18
C ASP A 81 7.39 -1.89 13.97
N ALA A 82 6.90 -3.12 13.76
CA ALA A 82 7.21 -3.95 12.60
C ALA A 82 6.72 -3.30 11.29
N VAL A 83 5.52 -2.71 11.30
CA VAL A 83 4.97 -1.97 10.16
C VAL A 83 5.82 -0.74 9.85
N LYS A 84 6.20 0.07 10.85
CA LYS A 84 7.08 1.23 10.65
C LYS A 84 8.42 0.85 10.04
N THR A 85 9.01 -0.25 10.53
CA THR A 85 10.25 -0.81 9.97
C THR A 85 10.06 -1.25 8.52
N ALA A 86 8.97 -1.95 8.21
CA ALA A 86 8.66 -2.37 6.85
C ALA A 86 8.43 -1.20 5.90
N LEU A 87 7.74 -0.15 6.33
CA LEU A 87 7.51 1.06 5.53
C LEU A 87 8.83 1.74 5.17
N THR A 88 9.75 1.86 6.13
CA THR A 88 11.08 2.45 5.90
C THR A 88 11.86 1.65 4.84
N GLU A 89 11.92 0.32 4.98
CA GLU A 89 12.59 -0.55 4.00
C GLU A 89 11.93 -0.48 2.61
N ILE A 90 10.59 -0.40 2.54
CA ILE A 90 9.87 -0.26 1.26
C ILE A 90 10.23 1.05 0.58
N VAL A 91 10.18 2.17 1.31
CA VAL A 91 10.47 3.50 0.77
C VAL A 91 11.91 3.55 0.25
N SER A 92 12.89 3.05 1.01
CA SER A 92 14.29 2.96 0.57
C SER A 92 14.45 2.18 -0.73
N ARG A 93 13.76 1.04 -0.87
CA ARG A 93 13.83 0.20 -2.08
C ARG A 93 13.20 0.86 -3.30
N VAL A 94 12.09 1.55 -3.08
CA VAL A 94 11.38 2.32 -4.11
C VAL A 94 12.25 3.50 -4.59
N GLU A 95 12.91 4.20 -3.67
CA GLU A 95 13.82 5.31 -3.97
C GLU A 95 15.06 4.85 -4.75
N GLU A 96 15.70 3.76 -4.34
CA GLU A 96 16.86 3.19 -5.03
C GLU A 96 16.52 2.89 -6.50
N ASN A 97 15.36 2.24 -6.74
CA ASN A 97 14.90 1.94 -8.09
C ASN A 97 14.47 3.18 -8.87
N PHE A 98 13.98 4.21 -8.18
CA PHE A 98 13.63 5.49 -8.79
C PHE A 98 14.88 6.21 -9.31
N LYS A 99 15.95 6.26 -8.51
CA LYS A 99 17.25 6.84 -8.90
C LYS A 99 17.87 6.10 -10.08
N THR A 100 17.92 4.76 -10.05
CA THR A 100 18.47 3.94 -11.15
C THR A 100 17.75 4.18 -12.47
N LYS A 101 16.41 4.18 -12.47
CA LYS A 101 15.63 4.40 -13.69
C LYS A 101 15.77 5.83 -14.26
N ASN A 102 15.97 6.83 -13.40
CA ASN A 102 16.26 8.19 -13.85
C ASN A 102 17.69 8.33 -14.39
N ALA A 103 18.67 7.60 -13.84
CA ALA A 103 20.05 7.60 -14.33
C ALA A 103 20.15 7.01 -15.75
N ASP A 104 19.47 5.89 -16.02
CA ASP A 104 19.48 5.21 -17.32
C ASP A 104 18.75 6.00 -18.43
N SER A 105 17.84 6.91 -18.08
CA SER A 105 17.09 7.73 -19.04
C SER A 105 17.91 8.89 -19.63
N SER A 106 19.17 9.08 -19.18
CA SER A 106 20.07 10.14 -19.65
C SER A 106 20.79 9.83 -20.98
N ALA A 107 20.54 8.66 -21.59
CA ALA A 107 21.13 8.28 -22.88
C ALA A 107 20.35 8.81 -24.11
N SER A 108 19.18 9.41 -23.93
CA SER A 108 18.42 10.10 -24.97
C SER A 108 18.14 11.53 -24.48
N GLY A 109 18.75 12.53 -25.13
CA GLY A 109 18.88 13.92 -24.69
C GLY A 109 17.59 14.74 -24.55
N GLU A 110 16.68 14.33 -23.66
CA GLU A 110 15.61 15.16 -23.13
C GLU A 110 15.89 15.53 -21.67
N HIS A 111 15.70 16.81 -21.38
CA HIS A 111 15.94 17.52 -20.13
C HIS A 111 15.73 16.67 -18.85
N PRO A 112 16.64 16.76 -17.85
CA PRO A 112 16.43 16.13 -16.55
C PRO A 112 15.23 16.80 -15.87
N VAL A 113 14.07 16.18 -15.97
CA VAL A 113 12.96 16.51 -15.09
C VAL A 113 13.39 16.13 -13.68
N ASN A 114 13.59 17.14 -12.81
CA ASN A 114 13.67 16.98 -11.36
C ASN A 114 12.37 16.35 -10.87
N LYS A 115 12.23 15.03 -11.08
CA LYS A 115 11.13 14.27 -10.52
C LYS A 115 11.51 13.95 -9.09
N GLU A 116 10.80 14.55 -8.16
CA GLU A 116 10.78 14.12 -6.77
C GLU A 116 10.08 12.75 -6.67
N LEU A 117 10.48 11.91 -5.72
CA LEU A 117 9.77 10.67 -5.46
C LEU A 117 8.37 11.01 -4.90
N GLN A 118 7.33 10.42 -5.50
CA GLN A 118 5.95 10.54 -5.02
C GLN A 118 5.42 9.16 -4.62
N MET A 119 4.92 9.07 -3.40
CA MET A 119 4.23 7.90 -2.85
C MET A 119 2.95 8.37 -2.16
N GLY A 120 2.05 7.46 -1.82
CA GLY A 120 0.87 7.84 -1.06
C GLY A 120 0.53 6.89 0.06
N VAL A 121 -0.38 7.32 0.93
CA VAL A 121 -0.94 6.51 2.02
C VAL A 121 -2.46 6.65 1.99
N LEU A 122 -3.18 5.53 2.15
CA LEU A 122 -4.62 5.55 2.25
C LEU A 122 -5.01 5.63 3.72
N VAL A 123 -5.75 6.68 4.05
CA VAL A 123 -6.17 6.99 5.40
C VAL A 123 -7.68 6.77 5.49
N PRO A 124 -8.20 6.01 6.47
CA PRO A 124 -9.64 5.90 6.67
C PRO A 124 -10.28 7.29 6.82
N GLN A 125 -11.41 7.53 6.15
CA GLN A 125 -12.03 8.87 6.18
C GLN A 125 -12.38 9.32 7.60
N ALA A 126 -12.82 8.39 8.45
CA ALA A 126 -13.12 8.64 9.86
C ALA A 126 -11.88 9.08 10.66
N ALA A 127 -10.75 8.39 10.47
CA ALA A 127 -9.48 8.68 11.14
C ALA A 127 -8.70 9.85 10.50
N SER A 128 -9.09 10.35 9.33
CA SER A 128 -8.36 11.45 8.68
C SER A 128 -8.27 12.72 9.53
N GLY A 129 -9.20 12.91 10.49
CA GLY A 129 -9.18 14.01 11.44
C GLY A 129 -7.98 13.99 12.40
N CYS A 130 -7.56 12.81 12.88
CA CYS A 130 -6.41 12.70 13.80
C CYS A 130 -5.08 12.98 13.10
N VAL A 131 -4.97 12.58 11.83
CA VAL A 131 -3.80 12.84 11.00
C VAL A 131 -3.68 14.31 10.60
N ILE A 132 -4.80 14.96 10.27
CA ILE A 132 -4.80 16.36 9.80
C ILE A 132 -4.66 17.34 10.98
N GLY A 133 -5.31 17.04 12.11
CA GLY A 133 -5.40 17.92 13.27
C GLY A 133 -6.44 19.06 13.09
N LYS A 134 -6.80 19.70 14.20
CA LYS A 134 -7.70 20.86 14.20
C LYS A 134 -7.08 21.99 13.38
N GLY A 135 -7.76 22.44 12.32
CA GLY A 135 -7.26 23.49 11.43
C GLY A 135 -6.04 23.10 10.57
N GLY A 136 -5.70 21.81 10.47
CA GLY A 136 -4.54 21.34 9.70
C GLY A 136 -3.20 21.56 10.39
N GLU A 137 -3.19 21.83 11.70
CA GLU A 137 -1.96 22.07 12.47
C GLU A 137 -1.00 20.87 12.42
N VAL A 138 -1.51 19.66 12.66
CA VAL A 138 -0.70 18.43 12.61
C VAL A 138 -0.17 18.20 11.20
N MET A 139 -1.00 18.37 10.18
CA MET A 139 -0.60 18.25 8.77
C MET A 139 0.52 19.24 8.39
N LYS A 140 0.44 20.49 8.87
CA LYS A 140 1.49 21.50 8.67
C LYS A 140 2.77 21.13 9.42
N ALA A 141 2.65 20.66 10.65
CA ALA A 141 3.79 20.20 11.44
C ALA A 141 4.51 19.03 10.76
N ILE A 142 3.76 18.05 10.25
CA ILE A 142 4.30 16.91 9.49
C ILE A 142 5.05 17.38 8.24
N GLN A 143 4.48 18.32 7.48
CA GLN A 143 5.17 18.90 6.29
C GLN A 143 6.43 19.66 6.69
N ALA A 144 6.37 20.45 7.76
CA ALA A 144 7.51 21.22 8.26
C ALA A 144 8.64 20.33 8.80
N SER A 145 8.30 19.24 9.51
CA SER A 145 9.30 18.34 10.10
C SER A 145 9.92 17.39 9.08
N SER A 146 9.15 16.94 8.09
CA SER A 146 9.63 15.99 7.07
C SER A 146 10.26 16.67 5.85
N GLY A 147 10.04 17.97 5.66
CA GLY A 147 10.41 18.68 4.43
C GLY A 147 9.64 18.18 3.19
N CYS A 148 8.67 17.28 3.36
CA CYS A 148 7.90 16.71 2.27
C CYS A 148 6.64 17.54 2.00
N LYS A 149 6.25 17.57 0.73
CA LYS A 149 4.94 18.07 0.33
C LYS A 149 3.91 16.98 0.53
N VAL A 150 2.99 17.19 1.46
CA VAL A 150 1.94 16.24 1.82
C VAL A 150 0.59 16.84 1.42
N GLN A 151 -0.23 16.11 0.66
CA GLN A 151 -1.52 16.56 0.14
C GLN A 151 -2.59 15.48 0.35
N MET A 152 -3.68 15.84 1.04
CA MET A 152 -4.82 14.93 1.22
C MET A 152 -5.91 15.22 0.17
N ALA A 153 -6.43 14.21 -0.53
CA ALA A 153 -7.45 14.39 -1.58
C ALA A 153 -8.81 14.86 -1.02
N GLN A 154 -9.53 15.82 -1.61
CA GLN A 154 -10.79 16.34 -1.03
C GLN A 154 -11.91 15.28 -0.91
N LYS A 155 -12.73 15.37 0.16
CA LYS A 155 -13.88 14.45 0.40
C LYS A 155 -14.90 14.44 -0.74
N ASP A 156 -15.03 15.54 -1.48
CA ASP A 156 -16.02 15.73 -2.54
C ASP A 156 -15.63 15.06 -3.87
N GLN A 157 -14.34 14.83 -4.12
CA GLN A 157 -13.82 14.20 -5.33
C GLN A 157 -13.70 12.67 -5.24
N MET A 158 -14.23 12.06 -4.17
CA MET A 158 -13.91 10.66 -3.85
C MET A 158 -15.00 9.68 -4.29
N SER A 159 -14.68 8.79 -5.22
CA SER A 159 -15.56 7.66 -5.60
C SER A 159 -15.62 6.53 -4.56
N TYR A 160 -14.85 6.62 -3.47
CA TYR A 160 -14.70 5.57 -2.45
C TYR A 160 -14.92 6.15 -1.05
N PRO A 161 -16.03 5.81 -0.36
CA PRO A 161 -16.43 6.47 0.87
C PRO A 161 -15.60 6.09 2.11
N SER A 162 -14.78 5.05 2.02
CA SER A 162 -14.10 4.46 3.17
C SER A 162 -12.72 5.05 3.45
N GLU A 163 -11.99 5.43 2.39
CA GLU A 163 -10.56 5.71 2.45
C GLU A 163 -10.20 6.93 1.59
N ARG A 164 -9.32 7.78 2.12
CA ARG A 164 -8.86 9.03 1.54
C ARG A 164 -7.37 8.91 1.21
N PRO A 165 -6.97 9.03 -0.06
CA PRO A 165 -5.56 9.03 -0.42
C PRO A 165 -4.89 10.33 0.04
N CYS A 166 -3.67 10.16 0.53
CA CYS A 166 -2.74 11.20 0.88
C CYS A 166 -1.51 11.04 0.00
N ASP A 167 -1.23 12.00 -0.85
CA ASP A 167 -0.02 12.05 -1.66
C ASP A 167 1.12 12.71 -0.88
N ILE A 168 2.28 12.07 -0.90
CA ILE A 168 3.51 12.47 -0.22
C ILE A 168 4.60 12.57 -1.29
N THR A 169 5.19 13.75 -1.42
CA THR A 169 6.23 14.03 -2.42
C THR A 169 7.44 14.63 -1.72
N GLY A 170 8.62 14.05 -1.93
CA GLY A 170 9.85 14.50 -1.26
C GLY A 170 10.97 13.45 -1.29
N GLU A 171 11.94 13.62 -0.40
CA GLU A 171 13.01 12.65 -0.18
C GLU A 171 12.49 11.39 0.55
N ALA A 172 13.13 10.25 0.32
CA ALA A 172 12.77 8.99 0.97
C ALA A 172 12.75 9.06 2.50
N ALA A 173 13.73 9.72 3.12
CA ALA A 173 13.78 9.86 4.57
C ALA A 173 12.55 10.62 5.09
N GLY A 174 12.16 11.69 4.40
CA GLY A 174 10.96 12.46 4.72
C GLY A 174 9.68 11.65 4.48
N ILE A 175 9.57 10.95 3.35
CA ILE A 175 8.40 10.10 3.03
C ILE A 175 8.21 9.01 4.10
N ALA A 176 9.28 8.30 4.47
CA ALA A 176 9.24 7.28 5.51
C ALA A 176 8.84 7.89 6.86
N GLY A 177 9.40 9.05 7.21
CA GLY A 177 9.03 9.78 8.44
C GLY A 177 7.55 10.19 8.49
N VAL A 178 7.00 10.67 7.38
CA VAL A 178 5.56 10.96 7.25
C VAL A 178 4.75 9.69 7.45
N MET A 179 5.11 8.59 6.79
CA MET A 179 4.40 7.32 6.90
C MET A 179 4.42 6.77 8.34
N CYS A 180 5.56 6.81 9.03
CA CYS A 180 5.67 6.42 10.43
C CYS A 180 4.79 7.29 11.33
N THR A 181 4.83 8.62 11.13
CA THR A 181 3.97 9.54 11.88
C THR A 181 2.49 9.25 11.67
N PHE A 182 2.09 8.88 10.44
CA PHE A 182 0.72 8.46 10.15
C PHE A 182 0.34 7.19 10.91
N VAL A 183 1.24 6.21 11.03
CA VAL A 183 1.01 5.02 11.86
C VAL A 183 0.73 5.43 13.30
N ASP A 184 1.60 6.25 13.90
CA ASP A 184 1.43 6.69 15.28
C ASP A 184 0.11 7.47 15.48
N ARG A 185 -0.23 8.39 14.54
CA ARG A 185 -1.51 9.14 14.58
C ARG A 185 -2.74 8.26 14.42
N LEU A 186 -2.68 7.26 13.55
CA LEU A 186 -3.79 6.33 13.34
C LEU A 186 -4.01 5.42 14.55
N LEU A 187 -2.96 5.06 15.27
CA LEU A 187 -3.04 4.27 16.49
C LEU A 187 -3.62 5.04 17.68
N GLU A 188 -3.53 6.38 17.69
CA GLU A 188 -4.23 7.21 18.67
C GLU A 188 -5.76 7.15 18.51
N ASP A 189 -6.25 6.75 17.33
CA ASP A 189 -7.68 6.60 17.07
C ASP A 189 -8.19 5.28 17.65
N ARG A 190 -8.94 5.37 18.76
CA ARG A 190 -9.51 4.20 19.46
C ARG A 190 -10.56 3.43 18.64
N ASP A 191 -11.04 4.01 17.55
CA ASP A 191 -12.06 3.44 16.68
C ASP A 191 -11.47 2.90 15.36
N LEU A 192 -10.14 2.95 15.19
CA LEU A 192 -9.46 2.52 13.95
C LEU A 192 -9.83 1.08 13.52
N SER A 193 -10.00 0.18 14.50
CA SER A 193 -10.40 -1.22 14.28
C SER A 193 -11.74 -1.36 13.56
N LYS A 194 -12.65 -0.38 13.70
CA LYS A 194 -13.97 -0.36 13.04
C LYS A 194 -13.90 -0.04 11.54
N TYR A 195 -12.76 0.49 11.09
CA TYR A 195 -12.59 1.01 9.73
C TYR A 195 -11.51 0.28 8.93
N GLN A 196 -10.97 -0.83 9.45
CA GLN A 196 -10.03 -1.67 8.71
C GLN A 196 -10.72 -2.31 7.51
N ASN A 197 -10.32 -1.87 6.31
CA ASN A 197 -10.67 -2.52 5.06
C ASN A 197 -9.44 -3.29 4.57
N PRO A 198 -9.34 -4.63 4.71
CA PRO A 198 -8.18 -5.37 4.22
C PRO A 198 -8.14 -5.53 2.69
N SER A 199 -9.10 -4.97 1.94
CA SER A 199 -9.12 -5.09 0.48
C SER A 199 -8.04 -4.22 -0.17
N THR A 200 -7.20 -4.83 -0.99
CA THR A 200 -6.29 -4.16 -1.94
C THR A 200 -6.87 -4.05 -3.34
N ASN A 201 -8.10 -4.54 -3.55
CA ASN A 201 -8.74 -4.55 -4.85
C ASN A 201 -9.73 -3.39 -4.95
N TYR A 202 -9.31 -2.34 -5.66
CA TYR A 202 -10.11 -1.14 -5.93
C TYR A 202 -10.65 -1.12 -7.35
N THR A 203 -10.68 -2.28 -8.02
CA THR A 203 -11.24 -2.40 -9.37
C THR A 203 -12.55 -1.63 -9.40
N PRO A 204 -12.69 -0.61 -10.27
CA PRO A 204 -14.02 -0.09 -10.53
C PRO A 204 -14.87 -1.30 -10.90
N ARG A 205 -16.10 -1.39 -10.39
CA ARG A 205 -17.07 -2.30 -11.02
C ARG A 205 -17.10 -1.88 -12.48
N THR A 206 -16.40 -2.60 -13.34
CA THR A 206 -16.62 -2.49 -14.76
C THR A 206 -18.09 -2.82 -14.92
N ALA A 207 -18.86 -1.84 -15.37
CA ALA A 207 -20.19 -2.08 -15.87
C ALA A 207 -20.07 -3.19 -16.93
N GLY A 208 -20.62 -4.37 -16.63
CA GLY A 208 -20.55 -5.53 -17.52
C GLY A 208 -19.95 -6.77 -16.85
N GLY A 209 -20.76 -7.45 -16.03
CA GLY A 209 -20.41 -8.75 -15.47
C GLY A 209 -21.55 -9.28 -14.63
N ALA A 210 -22.44 -10.04 -15.26
CA ALA A 210 -23.63 -10.62 -14.67
C ALA A 210 -23.32 -11.40 -13.38
N ALA A 211 -23.72 -10.82 -12.24
CA ALA A 211 -23.96 -11.56 -11.02
C ALA A 211 -25.44 -11.96 -11.01
N GLY A 212 -25.70 -13.21 -11.39
CA GLY A 212 -27.03 -13.82 -11.37
C GLY A 212 -26.95 -15.23 -10.78
N GLY A 213 -26.39 -15.35 -9.57
CA GLY A 213 -26.56 -16.53 -8.75
C GLY A 213 -27.98 -16.52 -8.16
N GLY A 214 -28.90 -17.22 -8.81
CA GLY A 214 -30.22 -17.52 -8.28
C GLY A 214 -30.25 -18.93 -7.72
N VAL A 215 -30.28 -19.04 -6.39
CA VAL A 215 -30.64 -20.26 -5.67
C VAL A 215 -32.14 -20.55 -5.88
N PRO A 216 -32.57 -21.76 -6.29
CA PRO A 216 -33.96 -22.15 -6.10
C PRO A 216 -34.12 -22.70 -4.68
N LEU A 217 -34.86 -21.95 -3.84
CA LEU A 217 -35.40 -22.44 -2.58
C LEU A 217 -36.42 -23.54 -2.85
N ALA A 218 -36.31 -24.63 -2.10
CA ALA A 218 -37.34 -25.65 -1.97
C ALA A 218 -38.43 -25.20 -0.99
N THR A 219 -39.68 -25.12 -1.44
CA THR A 219 -40.95 -25.23 -0.67
C THR A 219 -42.05 -25.30 -1.74
N GLY A 220 -43.05 -26.16 -1.78
CA GLY A 220 -43.58 -27.22 -0.94
C GLY A 220 -45.01 -27.47 -1.46
N MET A 221 -45.38 -28.72 -1.70
CA MET A 221 -46.77 -29.20 -1.72
C MET A 221 -46.76 -30.73 -1.59
#